data_AF-A0A6B1FIC9-F1
#
_entry.id   AF-A0A6B1FIC9-F1
#
_cell.length_a   1.000
_cell.length_b   1.000
_cell.length_c   1.000
_cell.angle_alpha   90.00
_cell.angle_beta   90.00
_cell.angle_gamma   90.00
#
_symmetry.space_group_name_H-M   'P 1'
#
loop_
_entity.id
_entity.type
_entity.pdbx_description
1 polymer ?
#
loop_
_entity_poly.entity_id
_entity_poly.type
_entity_poly.pdbx_seq_one_letter_code
_entity_poly.pdbx_strand_id
1 'polypeptide(L)'
;MNKCWVGAEYIISGDGHLVVLETLKHYMAKLESIQSPEYGATNMFIGLVKQEAAKRMPQVEMTLDKVHRFLIGETTAQSLIDDIPIINSAIDSYRFDLVQSQSKTDDAVVTATIARLDEAKQAINKFE
;
A
#
# COMPACT_ATOMS: atom_id res chain seq x y z
N MET A 1 4.58 -11.28 -26.32
CA MET A 1 4.96 -12.06 -25.12
C MET A 1 4.18 -11.49 -23.96
N ASN A 2 3.28 -12.28 -23.38
CA ASN A 2 2.57 -11.88 -22.15
C ASN A 2 3.58 -11.98 -21.02
N LYS A 3 3.99 -10.83 -20.47
CA LYS A 3 4.87 -10.82 -19.31
C LYS A 3 4.17 -11.50 -18.15
N CYS A 4 4.79 -12.50 -17.54
CA CYS A 4 4.26 -13.15 -16.35
C CYS A 4 4.58 -12.27 -15.15
N TRP A 5 3.57 -11.95 -14.32
CA TRP A 5 3.78 -11.17 -13.11
C TRP A 5 4.29 -12.07 -11.98
N VAL A 6 5.61 -12.21 -11.88
CA VAL A 6 6.29 -12.98 -10.82
C VAL A 6 6.10 -12.35 -9.45
N GLY A 7 5.80 -11.04 -9.38
CA GLY A 7 5.46 -10.38 -8.12
C GLY A 7 4.25 -10.98 -7.39
N ALA A 8 3.36 -11.69 -8.09
CA ALA A 8 2.28 -12.44 -7.45
C ALA A 8 2.78 -13.59 -6.56
N GLU A 9 3.92 -14.20 -6.89
CA GLU A 9 4.52 -15.26 -6.07
C GLU A 9 4.99 -14.74 -4.72
N TYR A 10 5.49 -13.50 -4.67
CA TYR A 10 5.83 -12.83 -3.41
C TYR A 10 4.60 -12.73 -2.50
N ILE A 11 3.44 -12.36 -3.05
CA ILE A 11 2.22 -12.20 -2.27
C ILE A 11 1.83 -13.53 -1.59
N ILE A 12 1.94 -14.67 -2.28
CA ILE A 12 1.53 -15.97 -1.74
C ILE A 12 2.63 -16.71 -0.98
N SER A 13 3.88 -16.22 -1.00
CA SER A 13 5.02 -16.87 -0.35
C SER A 13 5.41 -16.19 0.96
N GLY A 14 5.74 -17.00 1.97
CA GLY A 14 6.12 -16.53 3.29
C GLY A 14 5.15 -15.49 3.85
N ASP A 15 5.70 -14.36 4.30
CA ASP A 15 4.93 -13.27 4.91
C ASP A 15 4.54 -12.16 3.92
N GLY A 16 4.71 -12.35 2.60
CA GLY A 16 4.49 -11.30 1.60
C GLY A 16 3.04 -10.77 1.59
N HIS A 17 2.06 -11.66 1.76
CA HIS A 17 0.66 -11.27 1.94
C HIS A 17 0.46 -10.34 3.13
N LEU A 18 1.13 -10.58 4.27
CA LEU A 18 1.02 -9.74 5.45
C LEU A 18 1.49 -8.32 5.16
N VAL A 19 2.60 -8.16 4.44
CA VAL A 19 3.13 -6.84 4.07
C VAL A 19 2.15 -6.07 3.18
N VAL A 20 1.60 -6.74 2.15
CA VAL A 20 0.64 -6.12 1.23
C VAL A 20 -0.66 -5.73 1.95
N LEU A 21 -1.22 -6.63 2.77
CA LEU A 21 -2.44 -6.35 3.52
C LEU A 21 -2.24 -5.25 4.57
N GLU A 22 -1.10 -5.24 5.27
CA GLU A 22 -0.77 -4.23 6.26
C GLU A 22 -0.61 -2.84 5.61
N THR A 23 0.12 -2.76 4.49
CA THR A 23 0.32 -1.48 3.78
C THR A 23 -0.99 -0.91 3.24
N LEU A 24 -1.87 -1.73 2.66
CA LEU A 24 -3.18 -1.30 2.19
C LEU A 24 -4.06 -0.80 3.35
N LYS A 25 -4.09 -1.53 4.48
CA LYS A 25 -4.83 -1.10 5.68
C LYS A 25 -4.28 0.20 6.27
N HIS A 26 -2.96 0.35 6.36
CA HIS A 26 -2.32 1.58 6.80
C HIS A 26 -2.70 2.75 5.89
N TYR A 27 -2.70 2.52 4.57
CA TYR A 27 -3.07 3.54 3.61
C TYR A 27 -4.55 3.94 3.73
N MET A 28 -5.46 2.98 3.95
CA MET A 28 -6.87 3.28 4.27
C MET A 28 -7.00 4.17 5.51
N ALA A 29 -6.38 3.78 6.63
CA ALA A 29 -6.42 4.55 7.87
C ALA A 29 -5.89 6.00 7.68
N LYS A 30 -4.86 6.17 6.83
CA LYS A 30 -4.37 7.50 6.45
C LYS A 30 -5.37 8.30 5.63
N LEU A 31 -6.02 7.68 4.65
CA LEU A 31 -7.05 8.32 3.84
C LEU A 31 -8.26 8.72 4.70
N GLU A 32 -8.66 7.90 5.66
CA GLU A 32 -9.71 8.22 6.66
C GLU A 32 -9.29 9.41 7.53
N SER A 33 -8.05 9.40 8.05
CA SER A 33 -7.49 10.51 8.82
C SER A 33 -7.53 11.82 8.03
N ILE A 34 -7.21 11.79 6.73
CA ILE A 34 -7.29 12.95 5.84
C ILE A 34 -8.73 13.48 5.72
N GLN A 35 -9.75 12.62 5.74
CA GLN A 35 -11.15 13.03 5.68
C GLN A 35 -11.66 13.69 6.96
N SER A 36 -11.00 13.45 8.09
CA SER A 36 -11.44 13.97 9.39
C SER A 36 -11.62 15.50 9.39
N PRO A 37 -12.62 16.05 10.12
CA PRO A 37 -12.87 17.49 10.18
C PRO A 37 -11.63 18.31 10.57
N GLU A 38 -10.84 17.78 11.51
CA GLU A 38 -9.64 18.40 12.07
C GLU A 38 -8.41 18.38 11.15
N TYR A 39 -8.39 17.51 10.13
CA TYR A 39 -7.25 17.39 9.25
C TYR A 39 -7.00 18.70 8.49
N GLY A 40 -5.80 19.27 8.68
CA GLY A 40 -5.26 20.38 7.89
C GLY A 40 -6.15 21.64 7.85
N ALA A 41 -6.89 21.95 8.92
CA ALA A 41 -7.86 23.06 8.98
C ALA A 41 -7.30 24.46 8.65
N THR A 42 -5.98 24.62 8.54
CA THR A 42 -5.30 25.86 8.14
C THR A 42 -4.65 25.80 6.75
N ASN A 43 -4.74 24.67 6.04
CA ASN A 43 -4.12 24.47 4.74
C ASN A 43 -5.07 24.93 3.61
N MET A 44 -4.60 25.89 2.79
CA MET A 44 -5.36 26.45 1.66
C MET A 44 -5.74 25.42 0.58
N PHE A 45 -5.11 24.24 0.55
CA PHE A 45 -5.40 23.16 -0.37
C PHE A 45 -6.17 22.00 0.26
N ILE A 46 -6.68 22.16 1.49
CA ILE A 46 -7.29 21.06 2.24
C ILE A 46 -8.47 20.41 1.51
N GLY A 47 -9.27 21.21 0.80
CA GLY A 47 -10.38 20.71 0.00
C GLY A 47 -9.93 19.78 -1.12
N LEU A 48 -8.85 20.12 -1.83
CA LEU A 48 -8.28 19.28 -2.89
C LEU A 48 -7.71 17.98 -2.31
N VAL A 49 -6.99 18.06 -1.18
CA VAL A 49 -6.41 16.89 -0.52
C VAL A 49 -7.51 15.93 -0.05
N LYS A 50 -8.58 16.45 0.55
CA LYS A 50 -9.77 15.66 0.93
C LYS A 50 -10.46 15.06 -0.29
N GLN A 51 -10.66 15.83 -1.36
CA GLN A 51 -11.26 15.31 -2.58
C GLN A 51 -10.44 14.15 -3.18
N GLU A 52 -9.11 14.28 -3.21
CA GLU A 52 -8.25 13.24 -3.74
C GLU A 52 -8.26 11.98 -2.86
N ALA A 53 -8.24 12.15 -1.54
CA ALA A 53 -8.36 11.02 -0.62
C ALA A 53 -9.72 10.29 -0.75
N ALA A 54 -10.81 11.03 -0.96
CA ALA A 54 -12.13 10.44 -1.19
C ALA A 54 -12.21 9.64 -2.50
N LYS A 55 -11.51 10.07 -3.56
CA LYS A 55 -11.40 9.30 -4.81
C LYS A 55 -10.52 8.06 -4.66
N ARG A 56 -9.47 8.17 -3.84
CA ARG A 56 -8.49 7.11 -3.66
C ARG A 56 -9.03 5.96 -2.80
N MET A 57 -9.83 6.27 -1.77
CA MET A 57 -10.39 5.28 -0.85
C MET A 57 -11.03 4.06 -1.54
N PRO A 58 -12.02 4.22 -2.45
CA PRO A 58 -12.67 3.07 -3.08
C PRO A 58 -11.72 2.23 -3.94
N GLN A 59 -10.65 2.83 -4.49
CA GLN A 59 -9.63 2.08 -5.24
C GLN A 59 -8.81 1.18 -4.32
N VAL A 60 -8.47 1.67 -3.13
CA VAL A 60 -7.73 0.91 -2.12
C VAL A 60 -8.61 -0.21 -1.54
N GLU A 61 -9.87 0.07 -1.22
CA GLU A 61 -10.85 -0.94 -0.77
C GLU A 61 -11.01 -2.06 -1.80
N MET A 62 -11.20 -1.70 -3.07
CA MET A 62 -11.31 -2.68 -4.16
C MET A 62 -10.02 -3.49 -4.33
N THR A 63 -8.85 -2.85 -4.23
CA THR A 63 -7.56 -3.55 -4.30
C THR A 63 -7.40 -4.54 -3.14
N LEU A 64 -7.74 -4.13 -1.91
CA LEU A 64 -7.67 -4.98 -0.73
C LEU A 64 -8.58 -6.21 -0.87
N ASP A 65 -9.80 -6.01 -1.34
CA ASP A 65 -10.73 -7.09 -1.60
C ASP A 65 -10.22 -8.05 -2.69
N LYS A 66 -9.70 -7.54 -3.82
CA LYS A 66 -9.08 -8.37 -4.85
C LYS A 66 -7.89 -9.17 -4.32
N VAL A 67 -7.06 -8.57 -3.46
CA VAL A 67 -5.92 -9.27 -2.83
C VAL A 67 -6.44 -10.41 -1.95
N HIS A 68 -7.48 -10.19 -1.14
CA HIS A 68 -8.09 -11.27 -0.36
C HIS A 68 -8.63 -12.40 -1.24
N ARG A 69 -9.38 -12.07 -2.30
CA ARG A 69 -9.92 -13.07 -3.25
C ARG A 69 -8.81 -13.86 -3.94
N PHE A 70 -7.71 -13.20 -4.32
CA PHE A 70 -6.55 -13.87 -4.88
C PHE A 70 -5.91 -14.83 -3.88
N LEU A 71 -5.73 -14.41 -2.62
CA LEU A 71 -5.15 -15.24 -1.56
C LEU A 71 -5.96 -16.50 -1.24
N ILE A 72 -7.29 -16.45 -1.38
CA ILE A 72 -8.18 -17.60 -1.19
C ILE A 72 -8.43 -18.40 -2.48
N GLY A 73 -7.76 -18.04 -3.58
CA GLY A 73 -7.84 -18.76 -4.86
C GLY A 73 -9.11 -18.50 -5.67
N GLU A 74 -9.89 -17.47 -5.35
CA GLU A 74 -11.08 -17.07 -6.12
C GLU A 74 -10.73 -16.32 -7.41
N THR A 75 -9.54 -15.70 -7.48
CA THR A 75 -9.06 -14.99 -8.67
C THR A 75 -7.61 -15.34 -8.99
N THR A 76 -7.14 -14.93 -10.17
CA THR A 76 -5.75 -15.16 -10.61
C THR A 76 -4.89 -13.92 -10.38
N ALA A 77 -3.57 -14.11 -10.40
CA ALA A 77 -2.59 -13.03 -10.35
C ALA A 77 -2.86 -11.92 -11.40
N GLN A 78 -3.37 -12.31 -12.58
CA GLN A 78 -3.70 -11.38 -13.65
C GLN A 78 -4.74 -10.33 -13.23
N SER A 79 -5.65 -10.67 -12.32
CA SER A 79 -6.69 -9.76 -11.82
C SER A 79 -6.16 -8.59 -10.99
N LEU A 80 -4.91 -8.66 -10.54
CA LEU A 80 -4.25 -7.70 -9.66
C LEU A 80 -3.23 -6.81 -10.38
N ILE A 81 -2.92 -7.07 -11.66
CA ILE A 81 -1.87 -6.32 -12.38
C ILE A 81 -2.21 -4.83 -12.46
N ASP A 82 -3.47 -4.50 -12.69
CA ASP A 82 -3.93 -3.10 -12.75
C ASP A 82 -3.94 -2.43 -11.37
N ASP A 83 -3.86 -3.20 -10.29
CA ASP A 83 -3.83 -2.71 -8.92
C ASP A 83 -2.40 -2.53 -8.38
N ILE A 84 -1.36 -2.96 -9.11
CA ILE A 84 0.05 -2.75 -8.76
C ILE A 84 0.36 -1.29 -8.41
N PRO A 85 -0.13 -0.26 -9.16
CA PRO A 85 0.08 1.14 -8.77
C PRO A 85 -0.54 1.51 -7.42
N ILE A 86 -1.67 0.89 -7.05
CA ILE A 86 -2.32 1.11 -5.75
C ILE A 86 -1.47 0.49 -4.64
N ILE A 87 -1.03 -0.76 -4.82
CA ILE A 87 -0.16 -1.48 -3.88
C ILE A 87 1.15 -0.70 -3.67
N ASN A 88 1.79 -0.25 -4.74
CA ASN A 88 3.00 0.57 -4.66
C ASN A 88 2.75 1.88 -3.89
N SER A 89 1.62 2.55 -4.12
CA SER A 89 1.27 3.78 -3.39
C SER A 89 1.08 3.53 -1.89
N ALA A 90 0.49 2.39 -1.54
CA ALA A 90 0.29 2.00 -0.15
C ALA A 90 1.62 1.71 0.55
N ILE A 91 2.52 0.97 -0.11
CA ILE A 91 3.89 0.71 0.38
C ILE A 91 4.65 2.04 0.57
N ASP A 92 4.62 2.92 -0.43
CA ASP A 92 5.32 4.21 -0.38
C ASP A 92 4.78 5.11 0.72
N SER A 93 3.46 5.14 0.91
CA SER A 93 2.83 5.91 1.97
C SER A 93 3.28 5.43 3.35
N TYR A 94 3.25 4.11 3.61
CA TYR A 94 3.65 3.57 4.89
C TYR A 94 5.16 3.79 5.14
N ARG A 95 5.99 3.54 4.12
CA ARG A 95 7.42 3.80 4.18
C ARG A 95 7.72 5.26 4.50
N PHE A 96 7.03 6.20 3.86
CA PHE A 96 7.20 7.64 4.13
C PHE A 96 6.87 7.98 5.59
N ASP A 97 5.75 7.47 6.11
CA ASP A 97 5.33 7.72 7.49
C ASP A 97 6.36 7.18 8.50
N LEU A 98 6.93 5.99 8.23
CA LEU A 98 8.00 5.39 9.04
C LEU A 98 9.30 6.19 8.99
N VAL A 99 9.72 6.68 7.82
CA VAL A 99 10.91 7.53 7.70
C VAL A 99 10.72 8.84 8.49
N GLN A 100 9.53 9.43 8.42
CA GLN A 100 9.20 10.63 9.19
C GLN A 100 9.20 10.37 10.71
N SER A 101 8.73 9.21 11.17
CA SER A 101 8.83 8.85 12.59
C SER A 101 10.27 8.53 13.01
N GLN A 102 11.04 7.83 12.18
CA GLN A 102 12.43 7.45 12.47
C GLN A 102 13.34 8.66 12.62
N SER A 103 13.14 9.71 11.82
CA SER A 103 13.88 10.97 11.99
C SER A 103 13.74 11.59 13.39
N LYS A 104 12.77 11.12 14.19
CA LYS A 104 12.48 11.57 15.55
C LYS A 104 12.95 10.58 16.62
N THR A 105 13.27 9.33 16.26
CA THR A 105 13.69 8.25 17.18
C THR A 105 14.54 7.20 16.46
N ASP A 106 15.72 6.87 16.97
CA ASP A 106 16.60 5.85 16.39
C ASP A 106 16.14 4.43 16.77
N ASP A 107 15.12 3.93 16.06
CA ASP A 107 14.43 2.67 16.35
C ASP A 107 14.80 1.57 15.32
N ALA A 108 15.41 0.48 15.81
CA ALA A 108 15.82 -0.66 15.00
C ALA A 108 14.65 -1.41 14.34
N VAL A 109 13.47 -1.45 14.98
CA VAL A 109 12.25 -2.07 14.44
C VAL A 109 11.76 -1.27 13.24
N VAL A 110 11.83 0.06 13.31
CA VAL A 110 11.45 0.93 12.19
C VAL A 110 12.39 0.73 11.00
N THR A 111 13.71 0.64 11.22
CA THR A 111 14.68 0.33 10.15
C THR A 111 14.37 -0.99 9.45
N ALA A 112 14.13 -2.05 10.22
CA ALA A 112 13.80 -3.37 9.67
C ALA A 112 12.49 -3.34 8.88
N THR A 113 11.49 -2.60 9.35
CA THR A 113 10.20 -2.45 8.66
C THR A 113 10.35 -1.72 7.33
N ILE A 114 11.13 -0.64 7.29
CA ILE A 114 11.44 0.09 6.04
C ILE A 114 12.12 -0.83 5.02
N ALA A 115 13.11 -1.62 5.45
CA ALA A 115 13.78 -2.57 4.57
C ALA A 115 12.80 -3.61 4.00
N ARG A 116 11.91 -4.16 4.84
CA ARG A 116 10.86 -5.10 4.40
C ARG A 116 9.92 -4.47 3.37
N LEU A 117 9.56 -3.20 3.53
CA LEU A 117 8.73 -2.47 2.56
C LEU A 117 9.46 -2.25 1.23
N ASP A 118 10.77 -1.96 1.26
CA ASP A 118 11.59 -1.80 0.06
C ASP A 118 11.71 -3.13 -0.72
N GLU A 119 11.92 -4.24 -0.03
CA GLU A 119 11.93 -5.58 -0.62
C GLU A 119 10.57 -5.94 -1.23
N ALA A 120 9.48 -5.67 -0.51
CA ALA A 120 8.12 -5.89 -1.01
C ALA A 120 7.87 -5.12 -2.31
N LYS A 121 8.24 -3.83 -2.34
CA LYS A 121 8.09 -3.00 -3.54
C LYS A 121 8.90 -3.56 -4.69
N GLN A 122 10.15 -3.95 -4.46
CA GLN A 122 10.97 -4.56 -5.51
C GLN A 122 10.34 -5.84 -6.05
N ALA A 123 9.84 -6.72 -5.17
CA ALA A 123 9.23 -7.98 -5.56
C ALA A 123 7.92 -7.78 -6.36
N ILE A 124 7.04 -6.89 -5.90
CA ILE A 124 5.77 -6.56 -6.55
C ILE A 124 5.97 -6.02 -7.98
N ASN A 125 7.09 -5.37 -8.28
CA ASN A 125 7.36 -4.82 -9.61
C ASN A 125 8.13 -5.78 -10.56
N LYS A 126 8.33 -7.05 -10.18
CA LYS A 126 9.01 -8.04 -11.03
C LYS A 126 8.07 -8.69 -12.04
N PHE A 127 8.52 -8.73 -13.28
CA PHE A 127 7.88 -9.39 -14.42
C PHE A 127 8.92 -10.16 -15.22
N GLU A 128 8.54 -11.31 -15.77
CA GLU A 128 9.34 -12.14 -16.69
C GLU A 128 8.75 -12.15 -18.10
#